data_AF-A0A967WTT8-F1
#
_entry.id   AF-A0A967WTT8-F1
#
_cell.length_a   1.000
_cell.length_b   1.000
_cell.length_c   1.000
_cell.angle_alpha   90.00
_cell.angle_beta   90.00
_cell.angle_gamma   90.00
#
_symmetry.space_group_name_H-M   'P 1'
#
loop_
_entity.id
_entity.type
_entity.pdbx_description
1 polymer ?
#
loop_
_entity_poly.entity_id
_entity_poly.type
_entity_poly.pdbx_seq_one_letter_code
_entity_poly.pdbx_strand_id
1 'polypeptide(L)'
;SLANQAAIAIENAQLFDAEQRRAEQFRVIGEVGQRMTSILDVDELLTEIVSLIRDAFGYYLVDVALIEGNELIVKAGVGECFHKPGFSPPRLKVDGKGIMAWVA
;
A
#
# COMPACT_ATOMS: atom_id res chain seq x y z
N SER A 1 -28.31 -29.63 -14.88
CA SER A 1 -29.36 -28.58 -15.01
C SER A 1 -28.73 -27.33 -15.60
N LEU A 2 -29.43 -26.65 -16.50
CA LEU A 2 -28.99 -25.39 -17.12
C LEU A 2 -28.63 -24.32 -16.08
N ALA A 3 -29.32 -24.31 -14.93
CA ALA A 3 -29.03 -23.43 -13.81
C ALA A 3 -27.62 -23.62 -13.22
N ASN A 4 -27.10 -24.86 -13.21
CA ASN A 4 -25.77 -25.14 -12.68
C ASN A 4 -24.67 -24.66 -13.66
N GLN A 5 -24.90 -24.78 -14.96
CA GLN A 5 -23.99 -24.25 -15.98
C GLN A 5 -24.00 -22.72 -16.00
N ALA A 6 -25.16 -22.10 -15.82
CA ALA A 6 -25.28 -20.65 -15.69
C ALA A 6 -24.57 -20.14 -14.42
N ALA A 7 -24.70 -20.83 -13.29
CA ALA A 7 -24.01 -20.48 -12.05
C ALA A 7 -22.48 -20.50 -12.22
N ILE A 8 -21.93 -21.56 -12.82
CA ILE A 8 -20.49 -21.69 -13.09
C ILE A 8 -20.00 -20.58 -14.04
N ALA A 9 -20.77 -20.25 -15.08
CA ALA A 9 -20.39 -19.19 -16.01
C ALA A 9 -20.35 -17.80 -15.34
N ILE A 10 -21.28 -17.52 -14.43
CA ILE A 10 -21.32 -16.28 -13.66
C ILE A 10 -20.12 -16.21 -12.69
N GLU A 11 -19.84 -17.29 -11.97
CA GLU A 11 -18.69 -17.37 -11.06
C GLU A 11 -17.36 -17.16 -11.80
N ASN A 12 -17.19 -17.80 -12.97
CA ASN A 12 -16.01 -17.60 -13.81
C ASN A 12 -15.87 -16.15 -14.29
N ALA A 13 -16.97 -15.49 -14.67
CA ALA A 13 -16.95 -14.08 -15.06
C ALA A 13 -16.52 -13.17 -13.89
N GLN A 14 -17.02 -13.43 -12.68
CA GLN A 14 -16.63 -12.67 -11.48
C GLN A 14 -15.16 -12.86 -11.13
N LEU A 15 -14.65 -14.10 -11.18
CA LEU A 15 -13.24 -14.39 -10.95
C LEU A 15 -12.35 -13.72 -12.01
N PHE A 16 -12.76 -13.76 -13.27
CA PHE A 16 -12.04 -13.11 -14.36
C PHE A 16 -12.00 -11.58 -14.19
N ASP A 17 -13.11 -10.96 -13.80
CA ASP A 17 -13.17 -9.52 -13.52
C ASP A 17 -12.30 -9.12 -12.31
N ALA A 18 -12.17 -10.00 -11.31
CA ALA A 18 -11.29 -9.77 -10.16
C ALA A 18 -9.81 -9.86 -10.57
N GLU A 19 -9.44 -10.86 -11.36
CA GLU A 19 -8.08 -11.00 -11.90
C GLU A 19 -7.72 -9.83 -12.83
N GLN A 20 -8.62 -9.37 -13.69
CA GLN A 20 -8.39 -8.18 -14.52
C GLN A 20 -8.12 -6.94 -13.67
N ARG A 21 -8.93 -6.70 -12.62
CA ARG A 21 -8.71 -5.58 -11.70
C ARG A 21 -7.34 -5.66 -11.04
N ARG A 22 -6.94 -6.85 -10.60
CA ARG A 22 -5.64 -7.07 -9.97
C ARG A 22 -4.48 -6.87 -10.94
N ALA A 23 -4.61 -7.34 -12.18
CA ALA A 23 -3.61 -7.13 -13.22
C ALA A 23 -3.43 -5.64 -13.55
N GLU A 24 -4.53 -4.89 -13.60
CA GLU A 24 -4.49 -3.45 -13.81
C GLU A 24 -3.81 -2.71 -12.64
N GLN A 25 -4.11 -3.09 -11.39
CA GLN A 25 -3.41 -2.55 -10.22
C GLN A 25 -1.89 -2.77 -10.32
N PHE A 26 -1.45 -3.98 -10.68
CA PHE A 26 -0.02 -4.26 -10.85
C PHE A 26 0.61 -3.49 -12.00
N ARG A 27 -0.12 -3.29 -13.11
CA ARG A 27 0.35 -2.49 -14.24
C ARG A 27 0.62 -1.05 -13.82
N VAL A 28 -0.33 -0.43 -13.11
CA VAL A 28 -0.19 0.94 -12.59
C VAL A 28 1.00 1.04 -11.64
N ILE A 29 1.15 0.09 -10.72
CA ILE A 29 2.29 0.04 -9.80
C ILE A 29 3.62 -0.07 -10.57
N GLY A 30 3.67 -0.92 -11.60
CA GLY A 30 4.87 -1.09 -12.43
C GLY A 30 5.24 0.17 -13.21
N GLU A 31 4.26 0.83 -13.83
CA GLU A 31 4.49 2.08 -14.58
C GLU A 31 5.00 3.20 -13.69
N VAL A 32 4.47 3.31 -12.48
CA VAL A 32 4.97 4.32 -11.55
C VAL A 32 6.33 3.94 -10.98
N GLY A 33 6.53 2.69 -10.59
CA GLY A 33 7.85 2.19 -10.16
C GLY A 33 8.94 2.48 -11.20
N GLN A 34 8.61 2.41 -12.49
CA GLN A 34 9.54 2.75 -13.56
C GLN A 34 9.83 4.26 -13.65
N ARG A 35 8.83 5.14 -13.47
CA ARG A 35 9.02 6.61 -13.42
C ARG A 35 9.82 7.05 -12.21
N MET A 36 9.59 6.38 -11.09
CA MET A 36 10.23 6.58 -9.80
C MET A 36 11.75 6.34 -9.81
N THR A 37 12.26 5.44 -10.65
CA THR A 37 13.72 5.24 -10.80
C THR A 37 14.47 6.46 -11.34
N SER A 38 13.75 7.48 -11.83
CA SER A 38 14.31 8.77 -12.25
C SER A 38 14.36 9.83 -11.14
N ILE A 39 13.69 9.59 -10.00
CA ILE A 39 13.66 10.48 -8.84
C ILE A 39 14.90 10.18 -7.98
N LEU A 40 15.82 11.16 -7.85
CA LEU A 40 17.00 11.06 -6.99
C LEU A 40 16.71 11.36 -5.51
N ASP A 41 15.52 11.91 -5.21
CA ASP A 41 15.06 12.20 -3.86
C ASP A 41 14.24 11.02 -3.31
N VAL A 42 14.81 10.33 -2.32
CA VAL A 42 14.20 9.16 -1.68
C VAL A 42 12.92 9.53 -0.92
N ASP A 43 12.82 10.74 -0.36
CA ASP A 43 11.65 11.14 0.42
C ASP A 43 10.45 11.42 -0.51
N GLU A 44 10.70 12.06 -1.67
CA GLU A 44 9.69 12.28 -2.71
C GLU A 44 9.20 10.94 -3.30
N LEU A 45 10.15 10.05 -3.60
CA LEU A 45 9.86 8.70 -4.09
C LEU A 45 8.94 7.92 -3.14
N LEU A 46 9.30 7.85 -1.85
CA LEU A 46 8.52 7.10 -0.87
C LEU A 46 7.11 7.67 -0.68
N THR A 47 6.95 9.00 -0.78
CA THR A 47 5.66 9.69 -0.69
C THR A 47 4.73 9.33 -1.85
N GLU A 48 5.25 9.28 -3.07
CA GLU A 48 4.47 8.81 -4.22
C GLU A 48 4.09 7.33 -4.09
N ILE A 49 5.03 6.47 -3.64
CA ILE A 49 4.78 5.02 -3.48
C ILE A 49 3.60 4.78 -2.53
N VAL A 50 3.62 5.37 -1.34
CA VAL A 50 2.55 5.16 -0.35
C VAL A 50 1.20 5.65 -0.87
N SER A 51 1.19 6.77 -1.59
CA SER A 51 -0.02 7.34 -2.22
C SER A 51 -0.63 6.40 -3.25
N LEU A 52 0.20 5.83 -4.11
CA LEU A 52 -0.27 4.91 -5.16
C LEU A 52 -0.74 3.58 -4.61
N ILE A 53 -0.05 3.03 -3.62
CA ILE A 53 -0.50 1.79 -2.96
C ILE A 53 -1.87 2.04 -2.31
N ARG A 54 -2.05 3.17 -1.63
CA ARG A 54 -3.33 3.52 -1.04
C ARG A 54 -4.43 3.59 -2.09
N ASP A 55 -4.20 4.31 -3.18
CA ASP A 55 -5.23 4.55 -4.20
C ASP A 55 -5.52 3.30 -5.05
N ALA A 56 -4.51 2.50 -5.37
CA ALA A 56 -4.67 1.27 -6.14
C ALA A 56 -5.43 0.19 -5.35
N PHE A 57 -5.16 0.04 -4.06
CA PHE A 57 -5.73 -1.02 -3.23
C PHE A 57 -6.89 -0.58 -2.32
N GLY A 58 -7.13 0.72 -2.19
CA GLY A 58 -8.19 1.26 -1.34
C GLY A 58 -7.92 1.11 0.16
N TYR A 59 -6.65 1.10 0.58
CA TYR A 59 -6.29 0.96 1.99
C TYR A 59 -6.62 2.23 2.80
N TYR A 60 -6.96 2.05 4.07
CA TYR A 60 -7.23 3.17 4.97
C TYR A 60 -5.96 3.99 5.29
N LEU A 61 -4.84 3.31 5.48
CA LEU A 61 -3.54 3.87 5.81
C LEU A 61 -2.44 3.06 5.14
N VAL A 62 -1.46 3.73 4.56
CA VAL A 62 -0.21 3.13 4.09
C VAL A 62 0.94 3.98 4.60
N ASP A 63 1.94 3.37 5.21
CA ASP A 63 3.18 4.04 5.57
C ASP A 63 4.41 3.18 5.26
N VAL A 64 5.55 3.84 5.14
CA VAL A 64 6.87 3.23 5.03
C VAL A 64 7.72 3.81 6.15
N ALA A 65 8.28 2.92 6.97
CA ALA A 65 9.15 3.28 8.05
C ALA A 65 10.48 2.55 7.95
N LEU A 66 11.55 3.23 8.36
CA LEU A 66 12.90 2.68 8.43
C LEU A 66 13.33 2.54 9.88
N ILE A 67 14.13 1.51 10.14
CA ILE A 67 14.77 1.34 11.43
C ILE A 67 16.04 2.19 11.45
N GLU A 68 16.12 3.12 12.41
CA GLU A 68 17.32 3.89 12.73
C GLU A 68 17.72 3.60 14.18
N GLY A 69 18.77 2.79 14.36
CA GLY A 69 19.18 2.32 15.68
C GLY A 69 18.14 1.35 16.28
N ASN A 70 17.52 1.74 17.40
CA ASN A 70 16.47 0.96 18.07
C ASN A 70 15.07 1.58 17.88
N GLU A 71 14.91 2.47 16.90
CA GLU A 71 13.67 3.18 16.65
C GLU A 71 13.20 2.98 15.20
N LEU A 72 11.90 2.78 15.05
CA LEU A 72 11.18 2.81 13.80
C LEU A 72 10.74 4.25 13.52
N ILE A 73 11.16 4.79 12.38
CA ILE A 73 10.90 6.16 11.95
C ILE A 73 10.14 6.12 10.63
N VAL A 74 8.91 6.65 10.64
CA VAL A 74 8.11 6.78 9.41
C VAL A 74 8.77 7.80 8.49
N LYS A 75 9.10 7.37 7.26
CA LYS A 75 9.68 8.22 6.21
C LYS A 75 8.62 8.76 5.26
N ALA A 76 7.57 7.96 5.00
CA ALA A 76 6.43 8.39 4.21
C ALA A 76 5.16 7.74 4.74
N GLY A 77 4.02 8.43 4.60
CA GLY A 77 2.73 7.83 4.89
C GLY A 77 1.57 8.64 4.36
N VAL A 78 0.47 7.94 4.09
CA VAL A 78 -0.76 8.52 3.56
C VAL A 78 -1.97 7.91 4.27
N GLY A 79 -2.85 8.77 4.75
CA GLY A 79 -4.07 8.42 5.48
C GLY A 79 -4.71 9.67 6.08
N GLU A 80 -5.89 9.54 6.69
CA GLU A 80 -6.57 10.69 7.28
C GLU A 80 -5.76 11.37 8.39
N CYS A 81 -4.97 10.60 9.15
CA CYS A 81 -4.12 11.15 10.22
C CYS A 81 -2.99 12.04 9.68
N PHE A 82 -2.41 11.72 8.52
CA PHE A 82 -1.32 12.48 7.89
C PHE A 82 -1.75 13.88 7.41
N HIS A 83 -3.06 14.12 7.26
CA HIS A 83 -3.60 15.43 6.87
C HIS A 83 -3.95 16.33 8.08
N LYS A 84 -3.85 15.82 9.31
CA LYS A 84 -4.21 16.59 10.51
C LYS A 84 -3.08 17.56 10.87
N PRO A 85 -3.36 18.87 11.05
CA PRO A 85 -2.36 19.82 11.52
C PRO A 85 -1.74 19.37 12.85
N GLY A 86 -0.41 19.39 12.92
CA GLY A 86 0.34 18.99 14.12
C GLY A 86 0.46 17.47 14.33
N PHE A 87 -0.04 16.65 13.41
CA PHE A 87 0.28 15.22 13.42
C PHE A 87 1.75 15.02 13.01
N SER A 88 2.49 14.32 13.86
CA SER A 88 3.81 13.80 13.55
C SER A 88 3.78 12.30 13.84
N PRO A 89 4.18 11.44 12.89
CA PRO A 89 4.24 10.02 13.13
C PRO A 89 5.10 9.71 14.36
N PRO A 90 4.63 8.84 15.28
CA PRO A 90 5.39 8.53 16.48
C PRO A 90 6.67 7.76 16.12
N ARG A 91 7.78 8.08 16.81
CA ARG A 91 8.97 7.21 16.83
C ARG A 91 8.66 6.04 17.75
N LEU A 92 8.76 4.82 17.23
CA LEU A 92 8.43 3.61 17.99
C LEU A 92 9.70 2.83 18.27
N LYS A 93 9.84 2.27 19.48
CA LYS A 93 10.96 1.36 19.73
C LYS A 93 10.71 0.00 19.08
N VAL A 94 11.75 -0.56 18.44
CA VAL A 94 11.67 -1.89 17.80
C VAL A 94 11.50 -3.00 18.84
N ASP A 95 12.08 -2.83 20.04
CA ASP A 95 11.90 -3.75 21.18
C ASP A 95 10.64 -3.46 22.03
N GLY A 96 9.78 -2.56 21.56
CA GLY A 96 8.60 -2.07 22.29
C GLY A 96 7.38 -2.97 22.22
N LYS A 97 6.30 -2.58 22.93
CA LYS A 97 4.98 -3.21 22.79
C LYS A 97 4.24 -2.60 21.59
N GLY A 98 3.81 -3.44 20.65
CA GLY A 98 2.94 -3.05 19.53
C GLY A 98 3.10 -3.96 18.32
N ILE A 99 2.12 -3.94 17.41
CA ILE A 99 2.14 -4.77 16.19
C ILE A 99 3.35 -4.41 15.31
N MET A 100 3.66 -3.12 15.17
CA MET A 100 4.78 -2.63 14.35
C MET A 100 6.14 -3.07 14.90
N ALA A 101 6.29 -3.18 16.22
CA ALA A 101 7.52 -3.65 16.86
C ALA A 101 7.69 -5.18 16.78
N TRP A 102 6.58 -5.93 16.71
CA TRP A 102 6.61 -7.39 16.72
C TRP A 102 6.86 -8.01 15.34
N VAL A 103 6.54 -7.27 14.27
CA VAL A 103 6.72 -7.70 12.87
C VAL A 103 8.03 -7.18 12.26
N ALA A 104 8.62 -6.13 12.86
CA ALA A 104 9.87 -5.52 12.42
C ALA A 104 11.12 -6.36 12.72
#